data_AF-A0A8C8Y9G4-F1
#
_entry.id   AF-A0A8C8Y9G4-F1
#
_cell.length_a   1.000
_cell.length_b   1.000
_cell.length_c   1.000
_cell.angle_alpha   90.00
_cell.angle_beta   90.00
_cell.angle_gamma   90.00
#
_symmetry.space_group_name_H-M   'P 1'
#
loop_
_entity.id
_entity.type
_entity.pdbx_description
1 polymer ?
#
loop_
_entity_poly.entity_id
_entity_poly.type
_entity_poly.pdbx_seq_one_letter_code
_entity_poly.pdbx_strand_id
1 'polypeptide(L)'
;MTFDFTKIRKTSSSFELRTWDPEGVIFYGDTNPQEDWFVLGLRDGRPEIQMHNHLAQLTVGAGPRLDDGKWHQERLLRPPFAW
;
A
#
# COMPACT_ATOMS: atom_id res chain seq x y z
N MET A 1 -9.33 4.44 17.26
CA MET A 1 -9.63 5.78 16.71
C MET A 1 -10.83 5.64 15.79
N THR A 2 -11.84 6.51 15.88
CA THR A 2 -13.04 6.41 15.03
C THR A 2 -12.88 7.38 13.86
N PHE A 3 -12.71 6.83 12.65
CA PHE A 3 -12.61 7.63 11.43
C PHE A 3 -14.02 7.96 10.91
N ASP A 4 -14.32 9.25 10.74
CA ASP A 4 -15.55 9.69 10.11
C ASP A 4 -15.37 9.69 8.58
N PHE A 5 -15.67 8.55 7.97
CA PHE A 5 -15.52 8.34 6.53
C PHE A 5 -16.37 9.31 5.69
N THR A 6 -17.41 9.92 6.25
CA THR A 6 -18.26 10.90 5.54
C THR A 6 -17.52 12.19 5.21
N LYS A 7 -16.40 12.47 5.90
CA LYS A 7 -15.56 13.64 5.67
C LYS A 7 -14.42 13.39 4.68
N ILE A 8 -14.21 12.15 4.26
CA ILE A 8 -13.13 11.81 3.33
C ILE A 8 -13.53 12.22 1.91
N ARG A 9 -12.88 13.26 1.39
CA ARG A 9 -13.12 13.77 0.03
C ARG A 9 -12.17 13.21 -1.02
N LYS A 10 -11.04 12.64 -0.61
CA LYS A 10 -10.02 12.07 -1.48
C LYS A 10 -9.33 10.90 -0.78
N THR A 11 -9.00 9.89 -1.56
CA THR A 11 -8.54 8.58 -1.06
C THR A 11 -7.38 8.01 -1.86
N SER A 12 -6.76 8.86 -2.67
CA SER A 12 -5.49 8.56 -3.29
C SER A 12 -4.38 9.03 -2.37
N SER A 13 -3.36 8.20 -2.18
CA SER A 13 -2.11 8.59 -1.53
C SER A 13 -1.01 8.71 -2.58
N SER A 14 -0.10 9.65 -2.40
CA SER A 14 1.05 9.83 -3.29
C SER A 14 2.25 10.29 -2.49
N PHE A 15 3.41 9.70 -2.76
CA PHE A 15 4.65 10.00 -2.07
C PHE A 15 5.85 9.69 -2.98
N GLU A 16 7.03 10.09 -2.55
CA GLU A 16 8.29 9.70 -3.18
C GLU A 16 9.07 8.80 -2.22
N LEU A 17 9.68 7.74 -2.74
CA LEU A 17 10.47 6.77 -1.97
C LEU A 17 11.87 6.65 -2.58
N ARG A 18 12.86 6.53 -1.70
CA ARG A 18 14.24 6.17 -2.06
C ARG A 18 14.76 5.18 -1.04
N THR A 19 15.22 4.02 -1.50
CA THR A 19 15.81 3.00 -0.62
C THR A 19 16.88 2.19 -1.36
N TRP A 20 17.74 1.52 -0.58
CA TRP A 20 18.61 0.44 -1.01
C TRP A 20 18.17 -0.91 -0.45
N ASP A 21 17.13 -0.90 0.39
CA ASP A 21 16.59 -2.08 1.04
C ASP A 21 15.65 -2.82 0.08
N PRO A 22 15.93 -4.10 -0.25
CA PRO A 22 15.08 -4.88 -1.14
C PRO A 22 13.78 -5.36 -0.48
N GLU A 23 13.61 -5.28 0.84
CA GLU A 23 12.42 -5.78 1.53
C GLU A 23 12.00 -4.89 2.70
N GLY A 24 10.71 -4.61 2.85
CA GLY A 24 10.20 -3.85 3.99
C GLY A 24 8.82 -3.25 3.77
N VAL A 25 8.22 -2.75 4.86
CA VAL A 25 6.92 -2.09 4.82
C VAL A 25 7.10 -0.60 4.55
N ILE A 26 6.42 -0.08 3.53
CA ILE A 26 6.37 1.34 3.20
C ILE A 26 5.17 2.00 3.88
N PHE A 27 4.00 1.39 3.74
CA PHE A 27 2.74 1.93 4.26
C PHE A 27 1.83 0.80 4.74
N TYR A 28 1.20 1.00 5.89
CA TYR A 28 0.18 0.11 6.44
C TYR A 28 -1.06 0.93 6.78
N GLY A 29 -2.23 0.38 6.50
CA GLY A 29 -3.50 0.97 6.92
C GLY A 29 -4.53 -0.10 7.19
N ASP A 30 -5.37 0.15 8.21
CA ASP A 30 -6.49 -0.69 8.56
C ASP A 30 -7.71 0.16 8.95
N THR A 31 -8.88 -0.48 8.90
CA THR A 31 -10.04 -0.03 9.68
C THR A 31 -10.35 -1.01 10.81
N ASN A 32 -9.97 -2.28 10.62
CA ASN A 32 -9.97 -3.33 11.62
C ASN A 32 -8.71 -4.20 11.43
N PRO A 33 -7.75 -4.21 12.38
CA PRO A 33 -6.49 -4.94 12.23
C PRO A 33 -6.64 -6.45 11.97
N GLN A 34 -7.80 -7.05 12.31
CA GLN A 34 -8.04 -8.48 12.11
C GLN A 34 -8.71 -8.79 10.77
N GLU A 35 -9.60 -7.91 10.30
CA GLU A 35 -10.53 -8.24 9.21
C GLU A 35 -10.48 -7.27 8.03
N ASP A 36 -9.90 -6.08 8.17
CA ASP A 36 -9.79 -5.09 7.10
C ASP A 36 -8.48 -4.28 7.20
N TRP A 37 -7.46 -4.76 6.50
CA TRP A 37 -6.13 -4.17 6.46
C TRP A 37 -5.47 -4.29 5.09
N PHE A 38 -4.52 -3.39 4.83
CA PHE A 38 -3.64 -3.46 3.67
C PHE A 38 -2.21 -3.02 4.02
N VAL A 39 -1.25 -3.59 3.29
CA VAL A 39 0.18 -3.29 3.35
C VAL A 39 0.64 -2.97 1.94
N LEU A 40 1.40 -1.88 1.81
CA LEU A 40 2.30 -1.64 0.68
C LEU A 40 3.73 -1.80 1.18
N GLY A 41 4.50 -2.63 0.50
CA GLY A 41 5.90 -2.87 0.84
C GLY A 41 6.76 -3.14 -0.40
N LEU A 42 8.00 -3.52 -0.13
CA LEU A 42 8.92 -4.08 -1.11
C LEU A 42 9.17 -5.56 -0.82
N ARG A 43 9.27 -6.35 -1.88
CA ARG A 43 9.78 -7.72 -1.86
C ARG A 43 10.65 -7.94 -3.09
N ASP A 44 11.87 -8.44 -2.92
CA ASP A 44 12.88 -8.55 -3.98
C ASP A 44 13.14 -7.22 -4.73
N GLY A 45 13.04 -6.11 -4.01
CA GLY A 45 13.20 -4.74 -4.49
C GLY A 45 11.98 -4.20 -5.25
N ARG A 46 10.91 -4.97 -5.43
CA ARG A 46 9.71 -4.59 -6.20
C ARG A 46 8.55 -4.24 -5.27
N PRO A 47 7.69 -3.29 -5.67
CA PRO A 47 6.45 -2.99 -4.96
C PRO A 47 5.56 -4.21 -4.81
N GLU A 48 5.00 -4.36 -3.63
CA GLU A 48 4.03 -5.39 -3.31
C GLU A 48 2.87 -4.83 -2.49
N ILE A 49 1.66 -5.26 -2.84
CA ILE A 49 0.44 -5.00 -2.09
C ILE A 49 -0.03 -6.31 -1.46
N GLN A 50 -0.26 -6.29 -0.16
CA GLN A 50 -1.02 -7.31 0.56
C GLN A 50 -2.29 -6.67 1.10
N MET A 51 -3.41 -7.36 1.01
CA MET A 51 -4.65 -6.88 1.62
C MET A 51 -5.52 -8.06 2.05
N HIS A 52 -6.28 -7.82 3.11
CA HIS A 52 -7.29 -8.74 3.60
C HIS A 52 -8.50 -7.90 4.02
N ASN A 53 -9.62 -8.12 3.36
CA ASN A 53 -10.91 -7.55 3.72
C ASN A 53 -12.04 -8.56 3.45
N HIS A 54 -13.27 -8.19 3.75
CA HIS A 54 -14.45 -9.04 3.53
C HIS A 54 -14.67 -9.46 2.06
N LEU A 55 -14.07 -8.75 1.11
CA LEU A 55 -14.24 -8.99 -0.33
C LEU A 55 -13.08 -9.78 -0.95
N ALA A 56 -11.87 -9.64 -0.41
CA ALA A 56 -10.68 -10.21 -1.01
C ALA A 56 -9.53 -10.37 0.00
N GLN A 57 -8.74 -11.42 -0.23
CA GLN A 57 -7.43 -11.61 0.38
C GLN A 57 -6.42 -11.84 -0.74
N LEU A 58 -5.44 -10.96 -0.89
CA LEU A 58 -4.44 -11.07 -1.96
C LEU A 58 -3.06 -10.60 -1.55
N THR A 59 -2.08 -11.06 -2.33
CA THR A 59 -0.69 -10.61 -2.32
C THR A 59 -0.27 -10.48 -3.77
N VAL A 60 0.10 -9.27 -4.19
CA VAL A 60 0.45 -8.96 -5.58
C VAL A 60 1.70 -8.10 -5.62
N GLY A 61 2.77 -8.64 -6.19
CA GLY A 61 3.96 -7.89 -6.57
C GLY A 61 3.81 -7.32 -7.98
N ALA A 62 4.12 -6.05 -8.18
CA ALA A 62 4.01 -5.39 -9.48
C ALA A 62 5.05 -4.26 -9.64
N GLY A 63 5.37 -3.93 -10.89
CA GLY A 63 6.23 -2.79 -11.21
C GLY A 63 7.74 -3.08 -11.22
N PRO A 64 8.56 -2.04 -11.49
CA PRO A 64 10.02 -2.14 -11.52
C PRO A 64 10.61 -2.25 -10.11
N ARG A 65 11.93 -2.44 -10.05
CA ARG A 65 12.66 -2.37 -8.78
C ARG A 65 12.84 -0.92 -8.32
N LEU A 66 12.67 -0.66 -7.03
CA LEU A 66 12.80 0.66 -6.40
C LEU A 66 13.99 0.76 -5.43
N ASP A 67 14.77 -0.30 -5.29
CA ASP A 67 15.91 -0.44 -4.38
C ASP A 67 17.24 0.03 -4.98
N ASP A 68 17.21 0.96 -5.94
CA ASP A 68 18.38 1.45 -6.67
C ASP A 68 18.97 2.75 -6.11
N GLY A 69 18.50 3.19 -4.94
CA GLY A 69 18.94 4.42 -4.29
C GLY A 69 18.55 5.71 -5.00
N LYS A 70 17.66 5.67 -6.00
CA LYS A 70 17.07 6.87 -6.62
C LYS A 70 15.71 7.18 -6.01
N TRP A 71 15.27 8.42 -6.22
CA TRP A 71 13.91 8.83 -5.88
C TRP A 71 12.93 8.32 -6.93
N HIS A 72 11.87 7.65 -6.48
CA HIS A 72 10.77 7.15 -7.30
C HIS A 72 9.47 7.75 -6.80
N GLN A 73 8.62 8.22 -7.71
CA GLN A 73 7.30 8.74 -7.38
C GLN A 73 6.27 7.61 -7.44
N GLU A 74 5.66 7.30 -6.30
CA GLU A 74 4.62 6.29 -6.19
C GLU A 74 3.25 6.93 -5.98
N ARG A 75 2.27 6.49 -6.77
CA ARG A 75 0.87 6.91 -6.65
C ARG A 75 0.00 5.68 -6.46
N LEU A 76 -0.57 5.58 -5.27
CA LEU A 76 -1.50 4.52 -4.93
C LEU A 76 -2.92 4.97 -5.27
N LEU A 77 -3.48 4.34 -6.30
CA LEU A 77 -4.91 4.40 -6.61
C LEU A 77 -5.60 3.31 -5.80
N ARG A 78 -6.76 3.61 -5.20
CA ARG A 78 -7.54 2.58 -4.48
C ARG A 78 -7.81 1.41 -5.42
N PRO A 79 -7.56 0.15 -4.99
CA PRO A 79 -8.03 -1.01 -5.73
C PRO A 79 -9.54 -0.89 -5.92
N PRO A 80 -10.10 -1.24 -7.08
CA PRO A 80 -11.54 -1.13 -7.34
C PRO A 80 -12.44 -1.95 -6.40
N PHE A 81 -11.86 -2.76 -5.51
CA PHE A 81 -12.55 -3.69 -4.62
C PHE A 81 -12.32 -3.43 -3.11
N ALA A 82 -11.74 -2.30 -2.72
CA ALA A 82 -11.55 -1.95 -1.30
C ALA A 82 -12.74 -1.13 -0.78
N TRP A 83 -13.58 -1.73 0.07
CA TRP A 83 -14.72 -1.13 0.78
C TRP A 83 -14.80 -1.64 2.20
#